data_AF-A0A8T4SET9-F1
#
_entry.id   AF-A0A8T4SET9-F1
#
_cell.length_a   1.000
_cell.length_b   1.000
_cell.length_c   1.000
_cell.angle_alpha   90.00
_cell.angle_beta   90.00
_cell.angle_gamma   90.00
#
_symmetry.space_group_name_H-M   'P 1'
#
loop_
_entity.id
_entity.type
_entity.pdbx_description
1 polymer ?
#
loop_
_entity_poly.entity_id
_entity_poly.type
_entity_poly.pdbx_seq_one_letter_code
_entity_poly.pdbx_strand_id
1 'polypeptide(L)'
;MQEAIPYVAEYGGYYQLPEFSSQKAYKNAPFYFYQGKKLVPSKKEVEDAVSQYIFYNLSTCLNNFKNFLFEINFGEAKVETNLGKGAVSVKLSLPLEINLPSKKINLDTFQTIQNSPLYLLWESSEKMADSIIQYSGGICLDCLSELAEKNNFDLQIIEFNKNETFFILSNEKKTAGKNASIHWRFAVKYG
;
A
#
# COMPACT_ATOMS: atom_id res chain seq x y z
N MET A 1 6.39 -7.06 -6.02
CA MET A 1 6.65 -5.83 -5.24
C MET A 1 6.28 -4.56 -5.99
N GLN A 2 6.73 -4.37 -7.24
CA GLN A 2 6.45 -3.16 -8.03
C GLN A 2 4.95 -2.84 -8.16
N GLU A 3 4.09 -3.86 -8.23
CA GLU A 3 2.62 -3.71 -8.28
C GLU A 3 1.95 -3.64 -6.90
N ALA A 4 2.58 -4.22 -5.87
CA ALA A 4 1.99 -4.33 -4.54
C ALA A 4 1.83 -2.95 -3.87
N ILE A 5 2.86 -2.12 -3.96
CA ILE A 5 2.89 -0.76 -3.40
C ILE A 5 1.79 0.13 -3.99
N PRO A 6 1.69 0.32 -5.33
CA PRO A 6 0.64 1.15 -5.90
C PRO A 6 -0.76 0.57 -5.67
N TYR A 7 -0.90 -0.76 -5.66
CA TYR A 7 -2.18 -1.39 -5.32
C TYR A 7 -2.62 -1.04 -3.89
N VAL A 8 -1.79 -1.34 -2.89
CA VAL A 8 -2.14 -1.07 -1.48
C VAL A 8 -2.37 0.42 -1.23
N ALA A 9 -1.60 1.30 -1.88
CA ALA A 9 -1.83 2.74 -1.78
C ALA A 9 -3.21 3.15 -2.34
N GLU A 10 -3.58 2.64 -3.52
CA GLU A 10 -4.85 2.99 -4.18
C GLU A 10 -6.06 2.51 -3.37
N TYR A 11 -5.88 1.50 -2.52
CA TYR A 11 -6.87 0.99 -1.56
C TYR A 11 -6.67 1.52 -0.13
N GLY A 12 -5.92 2.61 0.03
CA GLY A 12 -5.78 3.32 1.30
C GLY A 12 -5.13 2.47 2.39
N GLY A 13 -4.10 1.71 2.04
CA GLY A 13 -3.36 0.89 3.00
C GLY A 13 -3.90 -0.53 3.18
N TYR A 14 -4.95 -0.92 2.45
CA TYR A 14 -5.55 -2.25 2.55
C TYR A 14 -5.30 -3.11 1.30
N TYR A 15 -5.19 -4.42 1.49
CA TYR A 15 -5.23 -5.39 0.39
C TYR A 15 -6.68 -5.73 0.01
N GLN A 16 -7.55 -5.86 1.02
CA GLN A 16 -8.99 -6.00 0.86
C GLN A 16 -9.65 -4.86 1.61
N LEU A 17 -10.57 -4.16 0.94
CA LEU A 17 -11.28 -3.05 1.57
C LEU A 17 -12.01 -3.52 2.85
N PRO A 18 -11.94 -2.74 3.93
CA PRO A 18 -12.65 -3.06 5.17
C PRO A 18 -14.17 -2.88 4.97
N GLU A 19 -14.94 -3.43 5.91
CA GLU A 19 -16.40 -3.29 5.98
C GLU A 19 -16.81 -1.81 5.86
N PHE A 20 -16.10 -0.93 6.56
CA PHE A 20 -16.28 0.51 6.49
C PHE A 20 -15.52 1.11 5.30
N SER A 21 -16.10 0.93 4.11
CA SER A 21 -15.63 1.53 2.88
C SER A 21 -16.77 2.17 2.09
N SER A 22 -16.44 3.17 1.27
CA SER A 22 -17.40 3.78 0.36
C SER A 22 -17.99 2.73 -0.58
N GLN A 23 -19.25 2.90 -0.96
CA GLN A 23 -19.92 2.02 -1.91
C GLN A 23 -20.37 2.81 -3.12
N LYS A 24 -20.39 2.15 -4.29
CA LYS A 24 -20.87 2.71 -5.57
C LYS A 24 -20.03 3.87 -6.12
N ALA A 25 -18.83 4.11 -5.58
CA ALA A 25 -17.87 5.01 -6.21
C ALA A 25 -17.22 4.32 -7.43
N TYR A 26 -16.70 5.10 -8.38
CA TYR A 26 -15.95 4.54 -9.51
C TYR A 26 -14.78 3.65 -9.04
N LYS A 27 -14.12 4.06 -7.94
CA LYS A 27 -13.26 3.21 -7.13
C LYS A 27 -13.56 3.44 -5.66
N ASN A 28 -13.97 2.38 -4.98
CA ASN A 28 -14.26 2.42 -3.55
C ASN A 28 -12.96 2.68 -2.75
N ALA A 29 -13.09 3.36 -1.61
CA ALA A 29 -12.00 3.67 -0.70
C ALA A 29 -12.40 3.36 0.75
N PRO A 30 -11.44 3.02 1.63
CA PRO A 30 -11.73 2.84 3.05
C PRO A 30 -12.15 4.18 3.67
N PHE A 31 -13.07 4.15 4.63
CA PHE A 31 -13.32 5.31 5.46
C PHE A 31 -12.22 5.44 6.50
N TYR A 32 -11.60 6.61 6.58
CA TYR A 32 -10.64 6.95 7.65
C TYR A 32 -11.30 7.72 8.78
N PHE A 33 -12.47 8.29 8.51
CA PHE A 33 -13.36 8.88 9.48
C PHE A 33 -14.79 8.46 9.16
N TYR A 34 -15.47 7.85 10.13
CA TYR A 34 -16.87 7.42 10.00
C TYR A 34 -17.56 7.53 11.36
N GLN A 35 -18.67 8.28 11.43
CA GLN A 35 -19.47 8.44 12.65
C GLN A 35 -18.64 8.83 13.89
N GLY A 36 -17.72 9.79 13.73
CA GLY A 36 -16.87 10.28 14.82
C GLY A 36 -15.69 9.37 15.19
N LYS A 37 -15.47 8.26 14.47
CA LYS A 37 -14.37 7.32 14.74
C LYS A 37 -13.25 7.42 13.71
N LYS A 38 -12.01 7.40 14.19
CA LYS A 38 -10.79 7.20 13.37
C LYS A 38 -10.73 5.74 12.93
N LEU A 39 -10.55 5.50 11.64
CA LEU A 39 -10.47 4.17 11.02
C LEU A 39 -9.25 4.02 10.08
N VAL A 40 -8.22 4.85 10.32
CA VAL A 40 -6.95 4.79 9.59
C VAL A 40 -6.24 3.47 9.92
N PRO A 41 -5.74 2.70 8.94
CA PRO A 41 -4.94 1.51 9.23
C PRO A 41 -3.65 1.91 9.93
N SER A 42 -3.24 1.12 10.91
CA SER A 42 -1.92 1.19 11.51
C SER A 42 -0.83 0.89 10.48
N LYS A 43 0.40 1.34 10.75
CA LYS A 43 1.58 0.99 9.95
C LYS A 43 1.70 -0.52 9.70
N LYS A 44 1.45 -1.33 10.74
CA LYS A 44 1.56 -2.78 10.68
C LYS A 44 0.51 -3.39 9.75
N GLU A 45 -0.72 -2.87 9.75
CA GLU A 45 -1.77 -3.31 8.83
C GLU A 45 -1.41 -3.00 7.38
N VAL A 46 -0.77 -1.86 7.10
CA VAL A 46 -0.26 -1.52 5.76
C VAL A 46 0.86 -2.48 5.34
N GLU A 47 1.80 -2.79 6.24
CA GLU A 47 2.86 -3.79 6.00
C GLU A 47 2.27 -5.18 5.71
N ASP A 48 1.23 -5.58 6.44
CA ASP A 48 0.54 -6.85 6.24
C ASP A 48 -0.22 -6.88 4.92
N ALA A 49 -0.88 -5.78 4.53
CA ALA A 49 -1.55 -5.66 3.23
C ALA A 49 -0.57 -5.84 2.06
N VAL A 50 0.62 -5.23 2.13
CA VAL A 50 1.66 -5.43 1.11
C VAL A 50 2.14 -6.88 1.09
N SER A 51 2.35 -7.47 2.26
CA SER A 51 2.80 -8.87 2.38
C SER A 51 1.77 -9.85 1.80
N GLN A 52 0.48 -9.63 2.10
CA GLN A 52 -0.64 -10.42 1.56
C GLN A 52 -0.70 -10.31 0.04
N TYR A 53 -0.64 -9.10 -0.53
CA TYR A 53 -0.64 -8.94 -1.98
C TYR A 53 0.47 -9.77 -2.64
N ILE A 54 1.69 -9.68 -2.10
CA ILE A 54 2.84 -10.40 -2.65
C ILE A 54 2.64 -11.91 -2.50
N PHE A 55 2.20 -12.38 -1.33
CA PHE A 55 1.97 -13.79 -1.06
C PHE A 55 0.94 -14.40 -2.02
N TYR A 56 -0.22 -13.76 -2.20
CA TYR A 56 -1.29 -14.27 -3.07
C TYR A 56 -0.92 -14.22 -4.56
N ASN A 57 0.00 -13.34 -4.97
CA ASN A 57 0.49 -13.27 -6.35
C ASN A 57 1.76 -14.11 -6.58
N LEU A 58 2.35 -14.71 -5.54
CA LEU A 58 3.63 -15.39 -5.63
C LEU A 58 3.60 -16.57 -6.61
N SER A 59 2.53 -17.37 -6.59
CA SER A 59 2.36 -18.52 -7.51
C SER A 59 2.37 -18.08 -8.97
N THR A 60 1.67 -16.98 -9.29
CA THR A 60 1.66 -16.36 -10.62
C THR A 60 3.04 -15.81 -10.98
N CYS A 61 3.72 -15.12 -10.05
CA CYS A 61 5.06 -14.59 -10.28
C CYS A 61 6.10 -15.68 -10.55
N LEU A 62 6.05 -16.79 -9.82
CA LEU A 62 6.96 -17.91 -9.98
C LEU A 62 6.59 -18.79 -11.19
N ASN A 63 5.30 -18.83 -11.56
CA ASN A 63 4.75 -19.70 -12.60
C ASN A 63 5.21 -21.15 -12.44
N ASN A 64 5.24 -21.65 -11.19
CA ASN A 64 5.80 -22.95 -10.81
C ASN A 64 7.17 -23.25 -11.41
N PHE A 65 8.00 -22.22 -11.60
CA PHE A 65 9.33 -22.33 -12.20
C PHE A 65 9.35 -22.97 -13.61
N LYS A 66 8.24 -22.98 -14.34
CA LYS A 66 8.12 -23.62 -15.68
C LYS A 66 9.11 -23.08 -16.72
N ASN A 67 9.68 -21.91 -16.49
CA ASN A 67 10.65 -21.27 -17.38
C ASN A 67 12.10 -21.72 -17.14
N PHE A 68 12.35 -22.58 -16.15
CA PHE A 68 13.67 -23.11 -15.83
C PHE A 68 13.80 -24.54 -16.35
N LEU A 69 15.00 -24.90 -16.83
CA LEU A 69 15.31 -26.25 -17.34
C LEU A 69 15.55 -27.30 -16.23
N PHE A 70 15.53 -26.88 -14.97
CA PHE A 70 15.86 -27.71 -13.81
C PHE A 70 14.62 -28.00 -12.98
N GLU A 71 14.62 -29.14 -12.29
CA GLU A 71 13.61 -29.43 -11.29
C GLU A 71 13.85 -28.55 -10.06
N ILE A 72 12.84 -27.73 -9.75
CA ILE A 72 12.85 -26.81 -8.61
C ILE A 72 11.68 -27.19 -7.70
N ASN A 73 12.02 -27.72 -6.54
CA ASN A 73 11.08 -27.98 -5.46
C ASN A 73 11.06 -26.78 -4.52
N PHE A 74 9.88 -26.43 -3.99
CA PHE A 74 9.75 -25.30 -3.09
C PHE A 74 8.83 -25.61 -1.91
N GLY A 75 9.20 -25.08 -0.74
CA GLY A 75 8.46 -25.21 0.51
C GLY A 75 7.42 -24.10 0.70
N GLU A 76 6.91 -24.00 1.93
CA GLU A 76 5.95 -22.96 2.30
C GLU A 76 6.59 -21.55 2.23
N ALA A 77 5.85 -20.62 1.64
CA ALA A 77 6.27 -19.24 1.51
C ALA A 77 5.83 -18.41 2.73
N LYS A 78 6.69 -17.52 3.20
CA LYS A 78 6.34 -16.46 4.16
C LYS A 78 6.85 -15.12 3.65
N VAL A 79 5.98 -14.11 3.65
CA VAL A 79 6.33 -12.75 3.26
C VAL A 79 6.26 -11.84 4.47
N GLU A 80 7.32 -11.06 4.68
CA GLU A 80 7.38 -10.01 5.69
C GLU A 80 7.72 -8.68 5.00
N THR A 81 6.95 -7.63 5.30
CA THR A 81 7.19 -6.28 4.76
C THR A 81 7.54 -5.33 5.89
N ASN A 82 8.47 -4.41 5.63
CA ASN A 82 8.74 -3.28 6.51
C ASN A 82 8.61 -1.97 5.73
N LEU A 83 7.79 -1.08 6.27
CA LEU A 83 7.49 0.23 5.73
C LEU A 83 8.42 1.28 6.36
N GLY A 84 9.50 1.61 5.64
CA GLY A 84 10.44 2.66 6.03
C GLY A 84 10.10 4.03 5.43
N LYS A 85 10.66 5.10 5.99
CA LYS A 85 10.36 6.49 5.60
C LYS A 85 10.57 6.83 4.12
N GLY A 86 11.46 6.14 3.43
CA GLY A 86 11.74 6.36 2.01
C GLY A 86 11.79 5.09 1.16
N ALA A 87 11.60 3.92 1.77
CA ALA A 87 11.69 2.63 1.09
C ALA A 87 10.83 1.59 1.79
N VAL A 88 10.30 0.67 0.98
CA VAL A 88 9.63 -0.54 1.46
C VAL A 88 10.62 -1.68 1.28
N SER A 89 10.85 -2.46 2.33
CA SER A 89 11.66 -3.68 2.24
C SER A 89 10.77 -4.89 2.41
N VAL A 90 11.04 -5.92 1.63
CA VAL A 90 10.30 -7.19 1.66
C VAL A 90 11.29 -8.33 1.82
N LYS A 91 11.01 -9.20 2.76
CA LYS A 91 11.72 -10.45 2.99
C LYS A 91 10.78 -11.61 2.66
N LEU A 92 11.18 -12.45 1.72
CA LEU A 92 10.50 -13.68 1.35
C LEU A 92 11.31 -14.85 1.90
N SER A 93 10.71 -15.64 2.78
CA SER A 93 11.23 -16.96 3.16
C SER A 93 10.53 -17.98 2.27
N LEU A 94 11.30 -18.59 1.36
CA LEU A 94 10.80 -19.58 0.41
C LEU A 94 11.92 -20.62 0.21
N PRO A 95 11.90 -21.73 0.96
CA PRO A 95 12.88 -22.80 0.79
C PRO A 95 12.78 -23.34 -0.64
N LEU A 96 13.85 -23.20 -1.42
CA LEU A 96 14.00 -23.72 -2.77
C LEU A 96 15.07 -24.78 -2.77
N GLU A 97 14.76 -25.88 -3.43
CA GLU A 97 15.69 -26.97 -3.71
C GLU A 97 15.82 -27.10 -5.23
N ILE A 98 17.01 -26.80 -5.74
CA ILE A 98 17.34 -26.85 -7.16
C ILE A 98 18.21 -28.08 -7.42
N ASN A 99 17.68 -29.02 -8.18
CA ASN A 99 18.36 -30.27 -8.50
C ASN A 99 19.09 -30.13 -9.85
N LEU A 100 20.42 -30.06 -9.80
CA LEU A 100 21.30 -30.07 -10.97
C LEU A 100 21.91 -31.47 -11.17
N PRO A 101 22.40 -31.82 -12.38
CA PRO A 101 22.96 -33.15 -12.63
C PRO A 101 24.11 -33.57 -11.70
N SER A 102 24.91 -32.61 -11.21
CA SER A 102 26.10 -32.88 -10.42
C SER A 102 26.02 -32.38 -8.96
N LYS A 103 24.96 -31.65 -8.59
CA LYS A 103 24.83 -31.07 -7.26
C LYS A 103 23.41 -30.62 -6.94
N LYS A 104 23.15 -30.47 -5.65
CA LYS A 104 21.94 -29.89 -5.07
C LYS A 104 22.23 -28.49 -4.53
N ILE A 105 21.37 -27.51 -4.83
CA ILE A 105 21.48 -26.14 -4.29
C ILE A 105 20.22 -25.84 -3.49
N ASN A 106 20.42 -25.32 -2.27
CA ASN A 106 19.32 -24.84 -1.43
C ASN A 106 19.38 -23.31 -1.30
N LEU A 107 18.24 -22.64 -1.44
CA LEU A 107 18.09 -21.20 -1.23
C LEU A 107 16.86 -20.97 -0.36
N ASP A 108 16.98 -20.20 0.73
CA ASP A 108 15.87 -20.11 1.70
C ASP A 108 15.23 -18.72 1.80
N THR A 109 16.02 -17.67 1.62
CA THR A 109 15.59 -16.29 1.90
C THR A 109 15.97 -15.36 0.76
N PHE A 110 15.01 -14.54 0.37
CA PHE A 110 15.15 -13.50 -0.64
C PHE A 110 14.74 -12.16 -0.03
N GLN A 111 15.46 -11.10 -0.40
CA GLN A 111 15.16 -9.76 0.08
C GLN A 111 15.21 -8.77 -1.07
N THR A 112 14.31 -7.79 -1.04
CA THR A 112 14.34 -6.67 -1.96
C THR A 112 13.92 -5.39 -1.25
N ILE A 113 14.37 -4.25 -1.77
CA ILE A 113 14.09 -2.92 -1.26
C ILE A 113 13.68 -2.05 -2.45
N GLN A 114 12.58 -1.33 -2.33
CA GLN A 114 12.10 -0.39 -3.35
C GLN A 114 11.89 0.96 -2.70
N ASN A 115 12.54 1.98 -3.26
CA ASN A 115 12.29 3.37 -2.90
C ASN A 115 10.81 3.69 -3.15
N SER A 116 10.14 4.25 -2.15
CA SER A 116 8.71 4.51 -2.21
C SER A 116 8.31 5.60 -1.21
N PRO A 117 7.38 6.50 -1.57
CA PRO A 117 6.77 7.46 -0.67
C PRO A 117 5.65 6.84 0.21
N LEU A 118 5.43 5.52 0.15
CA LEU A 118 4.27 4.88 0.81
C LEU A 118 4.14 5.24 2.30
N TYR A 119 5.25 5.26 3.04
CA TYR A 119 5.25 5.67 4.46
C TYR A 119 4.78 7.11 4.62
N LEU A 120 5.27 8.02 3.78
CA LEU A 120 4.94 9.44 3.85
C LEU A 120 3.46 9.68 3.54
N LEU A 121 2.91 8.97 2.56
CA LEU A 121 1.50 9.05 2.19
C LEU A 121 0.61 8.52 3.33
N TRP A 122 0.97 7.37 3.91
CA TRP A 122 0.30 6.82 5.09
C TRP A 122 0.35 7.81 6.27
N GLU A 123 1.54 8.26 6.67
CA GLU A 123 1.71 9.18 7.81
C GLU A 123 0.97 10.52 7.59
N SER A 124 0.96 11.02 6.34
CA SER A 124 0.20 12.23 6.00
C SER A 124 -1.30 11.98 6.16
N SER A 125 -1.81 10.88 5.62
CA SER A 125 -3.23 10.53 5.74
C SER A 125 -3.68 10.32 7.19
N GLU A 126 -2.80 9.80 8.05
CA GLU A 126 -3.06 9.69 9.49
C GLU A 126 -3.24 11.06 10.14
N LYS A 127 -2.31 12.00 9.87
CA LYS A 127 -2.37 13.39 10.36
C LYS A 127 -3.62 14.12 9.85
N MET A 128 -4.01 13.86 8.60
CA MET A 128 -5.24 14.42 8.03
C MET A 128 -6.48 13.92 8.78
N ALA A 129 -6.57 12.62 9.04
CA ALA A 129 -7.67 12.06 9.81
C ALA A 129 -7.71 12.61 11.25
N ASP A 130 -6.56 12.79 11.89
CA ASP A 130 -6.46 13.41 13.22
C ASP A 130 -6.98 14.86 13.20
N SER A 131 -6.63 15.65 12.18
CA SER A 131 -7.15 17.01 12.02
C SER A 131 -8.66 17.02 11.85
N ILE A 132 -9.24 16.10 11.09
CA ILE A 132 -10.69 16.03 10.87
C ILE A 132 -11.42 15.72 12.18
N ILE A 133 -10.87 14.84 13.01
CA ILE A 133 -11.42 14.52 14.33
C ILE A 133 -11.34 15.75 15.25
N GLN A 134 -10.19 16.43 15.27
CA GLN A 134 -9.97 17.62 16.09
C GLN A 134 -11.00 18.72 15.80
N TYR A 135 -11.37 18.92 14.54
CA TYR A 135 -12.37 19.91 14.12
C TYR A 135 -13.79 19.35 14.04
N SER A 136 -14.09 18.24 14.72
CA SER A 136 -15.43 17.64 14.79
C SER A 136 -16.06 17.36 13.42
N GLY A 137 -15.24 16.89 12.46
CA GLY A 137 -15.64 16.67 11.06
C GLY A 137 -15.36 17.86 10.13
N GLY A 138 -14.86 18.99 10.63
CA GLY A 138 -14.38 20.07 9.79
C GLY A 138 -13.08 19.71 9.06
N ILE A 139 -12.94 20.19 7.82
CA ILE A 139 -11.68 20.10 7.06
C ILE A 139 -10.94 21.43 7.19
N CYS A 140 -9.74 21.42 7.75
CA CYS A 140 -8.83 22.57 7.72
C CYS A 140 -8.03 22.59 6.40
N LEU A 141 -8.50 23.32 5.39
CA LEU A 141 -7.85 23.36 4.07
C LEU A 141 -6.41 23.88 4.14
N ASP A 142 -6.15 24.91 4.96
CA ASP A 142 -4.79 25.45 5.14
C ASP A 142 -3.85 24.39 5.74
N CYS A 143 -4.31 23.67 6.77
CA CYS A 143 -3.53 22.57 7.38
C CYS A 143 -3.20 21.48 6.36
N LEU A 144 -4.14 21.16 5.47
CA LEU A 144 -3.95 20.16 4.42
C LEU A 144 -2.97 20.65 3.34
N SER A 145 -3.06 21.93 2.96
CA SER A 145 -2.14 22.56 2.00
C SER A 145 -0.71 22.58 2.56
N GLU A 146 -0.52 23.01 3.81
CA GLU A 146 0.79 23.00 4.46
C GLU A 146 1.38 21.59 4.55
N LEU A 147 0.54 20.59 4.85
CA LEU A 147 0.98 19.19 4.90
C LEU A 147 1.42 18.69 3.52
N ALA A 148 0.67 19.02 2.47
CA ALA A 148 0.97 18.67 1.09
C ALA A 148 2.28 19.30 0.61
N GLU A 149 2.47 20.61 0.86
CA GLU A 149 3.70 21.33 0.53
C GLU A 149 4.91 20.77 1.28
N LYS A 150 4.80 20.60 2.60
CA LYS A 150 5.88 20.09 3.45
C LYS A 150 6.36 18.70 3.04
N ASN A 151 5.44 17.86 2.60
CA ASN A 151 5.72 16.47 2.24
C ASN A 151 5.82 16.27 0.71
N ASN A 152 5.70 17.34 -0.08
CA ASN A 152 5.83 17.32 -1.54
C ASN A 152 4.91 16.26 -2.20
N PHE A 153 3.61 16.30 -1.89
CA PHE A 153 2.59 15.51 -2.58
C PHE A 153 1.46 16.41 -3.08
N ASP A 154 0.78 15.98 -4.14
CA ASP A 154 -0.45 16.64 -4.60
C ASP A 154 -1.64 16.09 -3.84
N LEU A 155 -2.57 16.97 -3.47
CA LEU A 155 -3.81 16.59 -2.79
C LEU A 155 -5.01 16.91 -3.68
N GLN A 156 -5.83 15.91 -3.95
CA GLN A 156 -7.14 16.09 -4.55
C GLN A 156 -8.23 15.77 -3.53
N ILE A 157 -9.22 16.66 -3.44
CA ILE A 157 -10.39 16.53 -2.58
C ILE A 157 -11.61 16.47 -3.50
N ILE A 158 -12.39 15.41 -3.40
CA ILE A 158 -13.56 15.18 -4.27
C ILE A 158 -14.77 14.93 -3.39
N GLU A 159 -15.76 15.82 -3.47
CA GLU A 159 -17.08 15.58 -2.90
C GLU A 159 -17.82 14.57 -3.78
N PHE A 160 -18.18 13.42 -3.21
CA PHE A 160 -18.89 12.38 -3.95
C PHE A 160 -20.42 12.45 -3.73
N ASN A 161 -20.84 12.76 -2.50
CA ASN A 161 -22.23 13.05 -2.15
C ASN A 161 -22.26 13.97 -0.93
N LYS A 162 -23.46 14.25 -0.41
CA LYS A 162 -23.67 15.23 0.69
C LYS A 162 -22.87 14.93 1.96
N ASN A 163 -22.45 13.69 2.18
CA ASN A 163 -21.73 13.32 3.41
C ASN A 163 -20.46 12.52 3.17
N GLU A 164 -19.99 12.36 1.93
CA GLU A 164 -18.78 11.60 1.61
C GLU A 164 -17.81 12.45 0.79
N THR A 165 -16.59 12.60 1.32
CA THR A 165 -15.48 13.29 0.67
C THR A 165 -14.32 12.31 0.50
N PHE A 166 -13.76 12.26 -0.70
CA PHE A 166 -12.59 11.46 -1.03
C PHE A 166 -11.35 12.34 -1.01
N PHE A 167 -10.26 11.78 -0.47
CA PHE A 167 -8.94 12.36 -0.51
C PHE A 167 -8.03 11.44 -1.32
N ILE A 168 -7.31 12.03 -2.27
CA ILE A 168 -6.32 11.34 -3.09
C ILE A 168 -5.01 12.10 -2.96
N LEU A 169 -4.02 11.46 -2.34
CA LEU A 169 -2.66 11.99 -2.22
C LEU A 169 -1.82 11.34 -3.31
N SER A 170 -1.12 12.13 -4.12
CA SER A 170 -0.23 11.59 -5.15
C SER A 170 1.18 12.15 -5.05
N ASN A 171 2.16 11.29 -5.26
CA ASN A 171 3.55 11.71 -5.39
C ASN A 171 4.05 11.29 -6.77
N GLU A 172 4.20 12.26 -7.67
CA GLU A 172 4.81 12.03 -8.98
C GLU A 172 6.33 12.14 -8.87
N LYS A 173 7.02 10.99 -8.79
CA LYS A 173 8.47 10.96 -9.05
C LYS A 173 8.72 10.61 -10.51
N LYS A 174 9.32 11.55 -11.24
CA LYS A 174 9.94 11.26 -12.55
C LYS A 174 11.20 10.42 -12.31
N THR A 175 11.08 9.10 -12.35
CA THR A 175 12.23 8.19 -12.39
C THR A 175 12.44 7.63 -13.79
N ALA A 176 13.56 8.01 -14.42
CA ALA A 176 14.16 7.36 -15.59
C ALA A 176 13.16 6.79 -16.64
N GLY A 177 12.24 7.63 -17.13
CA GLY A 177 11.37 7.28 -18.27
C GLY A 177 10.12 6.46 -17.94
N LYS A 178 9.83 6.13 -16.68
CA LYS A 178 8.53 5.59 -16.26
C LYS A 178 7.91 6.49 -15.19
N ASN A 179 6.78 7.11 -15.52
CA ASN A 179 5.91 7.76 -14.54
C ASN A 179 5.26 6.65 -13.70
N ALA A 180 5.87 6.29 -12.58
CA ALA A 180 5.20 5.48 -11.56
C ALA A 180 4.61 6.45 -10.53
N SER A 181 3.39 6.93 -10.79
CA SER A 181 2.62 7.68 -9.79
C SER A 181 2.05 6.69 -8.78
N ILE A 182 2.18 7.01 -7.49
CA ILE A 182 1.49 6.30 -6.41
C ILE A 182 0.37 7.21 -5.94
N HIS A 183 -0.86 6.68 -5.94
CA HIS A 183 -2.04 7.36 -5.45
C HIS A 183 -2.47 6.69 -4.15
N TRP A 184 -2.54 7.45 -3.07
CA TRP A 184 -3.07 7.01 -1.79
C TRP A 184 -4.47 7.56 -1.61
N ARG A 185 -5.46 6.67 -1.48
CA ARG A 185 -6.87 7.05 -1.53
C ARG A 185 -7.60 6.62 -0.27
N PHE A 186 -8.34 7.54 0.32
CA PHE A 186 -9.28 7.25 1.41
C PHE A 186 -10.50 8.15 1.31
N ALA A 187 -11.56 7.80 2.03
CA ALA A 187 -12.75 8.61 2.15
C ALA A 187 -13.00 9.00 3.60
N VAL A 188 -13.77 10.06 3.79
CA VAL A 188 -14.36 10.43 5.08
C VAL A 188 -15.87 10.53 4.91
N LYS A 189 -16.59 10.15 5.95
CA LYS A 189 -18.04 10.19 5.96
C LYS A 189 -18.58 10.89 7.19
N TYR A 190 -19.31 11.96 6.95
CA TYR A 190 -19.95 12.79 7.97
C TYR A 190 -21.28 12.19 8.41
N GLY A 191 -21.59 12.39 9.69
CA GLY A 191 -22.85 11.97 10.33
C GLY A 191 -24.02 12.85 9.92
#